data_AF-A0A3N4DA55-F1
#
_entry.id   AF-A0A3N4DA55-F1
#
_cell.length_a   1.000
_cell.length_b   1.000
_cell.length_c   1.000
_cell.angle_alpha   90.00
_cell.angle_beta   90.00
_cell.angle_gamma   90.00
#
_symmetry.space_group_name_H-M   'P 1'
#
loop_
_entity.id
_entity.type
_entity.pdbx_description
1 polymer ?
#
loop_
_entity_poly.entity_id
_entity_poly.type
_entity_poly.pdbx_seq_one_letter_code
_entity_poly.pdbx_strand_id
1 'polypeptide(L)'
;MWIEYIKTAYFKYKADSLLIPMPAQDDALMFTTHDFGDESGSVKILTLNGIHYLRSKIRDEQKAKREVIAFYFTLCTGLIGAAIGLVSVLKK
;
A
#
# COMPACT_ATOMS: atom_id res chain seq x y z
N MET A 1 22.95 8.97 3.50
CA MET A 1 22.81 7.72 2.71
C MET A 1 22.27 6.54 3.53
N TRP A 2 22.76 6.22 4.74
CA TRP A 2 22.23 5.09 5.55
C TRP A 2 20.73 5.19 5.87
N ILE A 3 20.25 6.40 6.19
CA ILE A 3 18.82 6.66 6.44
C ILE A 3 17.97 6.37 5.19
N GLU A 4 18.49 6.65 3.99
CA GLU A 4 17.78 6.42 2.73
C GLU A 4 17.75 4.94 2.36
N TYR A 5 18.81 4.20 2.70
CA TYR A 5 18.82 2.76 2.61
C TYR A 5 17.75 2.12 3.52
N ILE A 6 17.66 2.54 4.79
CA ILE A 6 16.61 2.05 5.72
C ILE A 6 15.23 2.42 5.20
N LYS A 7 15.03 3.65 4.71
CA LYS A 7 13.76 4.06 4.08
C LYS A 7 13.43 3.15 2.90
N THR A 8 14.41 2.81 2.07
CA THR A 8 14.23 1.92 0.92
C THR A 8 13.78 0.53 1.35
N ALA A 9 14.41 -0.05 2.37
CA ALA A 9 14.00 -1.33 2.95
C ALA A 9 12.56 -1.27 3.51
N TYR A 10 12.23 -0.19 4.22
CA TYR A 10 10.87 0.04 4.73
C TYR A 10 9.82 0.10 3.60
N PHE A 11 10.10 0.83 2.52
CA PHE A 11 9.18 0.93 1.39
C PHE A 11 9.04 -0.38 0.62
N LYS A 12 10.12 -1.15 0.47
CA LYS A 12 10.06 -2.51 -0.10
C LYS A 12 9.14 -3.41 0.71
N TYR A 13 9.37 -3.51 2.02
CA TYR A 13 8.53 -4.31 2.92
C TYR A 13 7.05 -3.88 2.86
N LYS A 14 6.80 -2.56 2.84
CA LYS A 14 5.44 -2.03 2.77
C LYS A 14 4.76 -2.32 1.42
N ALA A 15 5.49 -2.21 0.32
CA ALA A 15 5.00 -2.56 -1.00
C ALA A 15 4.61 -4.05 -1.06
N ASP A 16 5.46 -4.94 -0.55
CA ASP A 16 5.19 -6.38 -0.48
C ASP A 16 3.94 -6.68 0.36
N SER A 17 3.80 -6.05 1.53
CA SER A 17 2.61 -6.21 2.39
C SER A 17 1.29 -5.76 1.74
N LEU A 18 1.38 -4.88 0.74
CA LEU A 18 0.24 -4.34 0.00
C LEU A 18 0.14 -4.93 -1.41
N LEU A 19 1.00 -5.89 -1.77
CA LEU A 19 1.09 -6.49 -3.10
C LEU A 19 1.30 -5.47 -4.23
N ILE A 20 2.01 -4.38 -3.93
CA ILE A 20 2.29 -3.30 -4.87
C ILE A 20 3.58 -3.66 -5.62
N PRO A 21 3.58 -3.65 -6.97
CA PRO A 21 4.78 -3.92 -7.73
C PRO A 21 5.83 -2.83 -7.50
N MET A 22 7.04 -3.25 -7.14
CA MET A 22 8.19 -2.36 -7.06
C MET A 22 8.60 -1.88 -8.45
N PRO A 23 9.06 -0.62 -8.60
CA PRO A 23 9.66 -0.16 -9.85
C PRO A 23 10.90 -0.99 -10.19
N ALA A 24 11.22 -1.03 -11.49
CA ALA A 24 12.37 -1.79 -11.98
C ALA A 24 13.68 -1.23 -11.40
N GLN A 25 14.59 -2.12 -10.99
CA GLN A 25 15.82 -1.72 -10.28
C GLN A 25 16.91 -1.12 -11.19
N ASP A 26 16.72 -1.20 -12.50
CA ASP A 26 17.54 -0.63 -13.56
C ASP A 26 17.11 0.81 -13.92
N ASP A 27 15.94 1.25 -13.47
CA ASP A 27 15.46 2.61 -13.70
C ASP A 27 16.23 3.62 -12.81
N ALA A 28 17.14 4.36 -13.44
CA ALA A 28 17.96 5.39 -12.79
C ALA A 28 17.12 6.56 -12.23
N LEU A 29 15.87 6.75 -12.68
CA LEU A 29 14.97 7.75 -12.09
C LEU A 29 14.39 7.27 -10.76
N MET A 30 14.30 5.96 -10.55
CA MET A 30 13.67 5.35 -9.37
C MET A 30 14.70 4.86 -8.35
N PHE A 31 15.86 4.41 -8.82
CA PHE A 31 16.95 3.92 -7.99
C PHE A 31 18.26 4.63 -8.30
N THR A 32 19.01 4.91 -7.23
CA THR A 32 20.40 5.33 -7.30
C THR A 32 21.28 4.25 -6.69
N THR A 33 22.49 4.08 -7.22
CA THR A 33 23.47 3.15 -6.65
C THR A 33 24.42 3.94 -5.77
N HIS A 34 24.59 3.49 -4.54
CA HIS A 34 25.54 4.08 -3.61
C HIS A 34 26.41 2.99 -3.00
N ASP A 35 27.70 3.24 -2.99
CA ASP A 35 28.68 2.43 -2.28
C ASP A 35 28.95 3.07 -0.93
N PHE A 36 28.71 2.29 0.13
CA PHE A 36 28.96 2.73 1.51
C PHE A 36 30.41 2.55 1.92
N GLY A 37 31.25 1.93 1.08
CA GLY A 37 32.65 1.64 1.37
C GLY A 37 32.83 0.57 2.45
N ASP A 38 31.80 -0.25 2.69
CA ASP A 38 31.77 -1.35 3.63
C ASP A 38 31.73 -2.71 2.90
N GLU A 39 31.68 -3.80 3.66
CA GLU A 39 31.58 -5.17 3.13
C GLU A 39 30.30 -5.40 2.29
N SER A 40 29.30 -4.51 2.42
CA SER A 40 28.02 -4.57 1.73
C SER A 40 28.12 -4.16 0.25
N GLY A 41 29.19 -3.47 -0.14
CA GLY A 41 29.44 -3.01 -1.50
C GLY A 41 28.39 -2.03 -2.03
N SER A 42 28.24 -1.98 -3.37
CA SER A 42 27.30 -1.08 -4.02
C SER A 42 25.85 -1.52 -3.82
N VAL A 43 25.04 -0.72 -3.13
CA VAL A 43 23.62 -1.00 -2.89
C VAL A 43 22.70 -0.03 -3.65
N LYS A 44 21.54 -0.53 -4.06
CA LYS A 44 20.50 0.26 -4.74
C LYS A 44 19.55 0.88 -3.73
N ILE A 45 19.50 2.20 -3.71
CA ILE A 45 18.67 3.03 -2.84
C ILE A 45 17.60 3.72 -3.68
N LEU A 46 16.37 3.81 -3.18
CA LEU A 46 15.32 4.57 -3.87
C LEU A 46 15.68 6.05 -3.91
N THR A 47 15.51 6.67 -5.08
CA THR A 47 15.57 8.13 -5.21
C THR A 47 14.33 8.76 -4.57
N LEU A 48 14.34 10.09 -4.44
CA LEU A 48 13.16 10.84 -4.00
C LEU A 48 11.95 10.54 -4.90
N ASN A 49 12.15 10.44 -6.21
CA ASN A 49 11.10 10.09 -7.17
C ASN A 49 10.56 8.68 -6.94
N GLY A 50 11.42 7.69 -6.72
CA GLY A 50 11.03 6.33 -6.39
C GLY A 50 10.20 6.25 -5.10
N ILE A 51 10.59 7.03 -4.09
CA ILE A 51 9.84 7.16 -2.83
C ILE A 51 8.45 7.79 -3.08
N HIS A 52 8.37 8.87 -3.85
CA HIS A 52 7.09 9.51 -4.16
C HIS A 52 6.16 8.60 -4.97
N TYR A 53 6.70 7.88 -5.95
CA TYR A 53 5.98 6.90 -6.75
C TYR A 53 5.35 5.81 -5.87
N LEU A 54 6.16 5.14 -5.04
CA LEU A 54 5.68 4.10 -4.13
C LEU A 54 4.68 4.65 -3.12
N ARG A 55 4.91 5.84 -2.57
CA ARG A 55 3.98 6.47 -1.64
C ARG A 55 2.61 6.72 -2.28
N SER A 56 2.56 7.16 -3.54
CA SER A 56 1.28 7.32 -4.25
C SER A 56 0.57 5.99 -4.40
N LYS A 57 1.27 4.96 -4.91
CA LYS A 57 0.69 3.62 -5.09
C LYS A 57 0.17 3.02 -3.79
N ILE A 58 0.91 3.18 -2.69
CA ILE A 58 0.50 2.74 -1.36
C ILE A 58 -0.79 3.43 -0.93
N ARG A 59 -0.91 4.74 -1.16
CA ARG A 59 -2.11 5.50 -0.81
C ARG A 59 -3.32 5.08 -1.65
N ASP A 60 -3.11 4.82 -2.93
CA ASP A 60 -4.18 4.40 -3.85
C ASP A 60 -4.71 3.02 -3.45
N GLU A 61 -3.83 2.06 -3.17
CA GLU A 61 -4.20 0.71 -2.71
C GLU A 61 -4.93 0.75 -1.35
N GLN A 62 -4.44 1.54 -0.40
CA GLN A 62 -5.13 1.72 0.88
C GLN A 62 -6.50 2.38 0.73
N LYS A 63 -6.65 3.29 -0.24
CA LYS A 63 -7.95 3.91 -0.53
C LYS A 63 -8.92 2.86 -1.08
N ALA A 64 -8.49 2.06 -2.04
CA ALA A 64 -9.28 0.97 -2.60
C ALA A 64 -9.73 -0.02 -1.50
N LYS A 65 -8.82 -0.42 -0.61
CA LYS A 65 -9.17 -1.28 0.55
C LYS A 65 -10.23 -0.66 1.45
N ARG A 66 -10.14 0.64 1.74
CA ARG A 66 -11.16 1.35 2.55
C ARG A 66 -12.51 1.42 1.83
N GLU A 67 -12.52 1.65 0.53
CA GLU A 67 -13.76 1.70 -0.27
C GLU A 67 -14.46 0.34 -0.26
N VAL A 68 -13.72 -0.76 -0.39
CA VAL A 68 -14.27 -2.12 -0.29
C VAL A 68 -14.85 -2.38 1.09
N ILE A 69 -14.14 -2.02 2.17
CA ILE A 69 -14.64 -2.18 3.55
C ILE A 69 -15.92 -1.37 3.75
N ALA A 70 -15.94 -0.10 3.34
CA ALA A 70 -17.11 0.76 3.46
C ALA A 70 -18.32 0.18 2.70
N PHE A 71 -18.10 -0.34 1.50
CA PHE A 71 -19.13 -1.01 0.71
C PHE A 71 -19.71 -2.22 1.46
N TYR A 72 -18.87 -3.08 2.04
CA TYR A 72 -19.35 -4.22 2.84
C TYR A 72 -20.14 -3.78 4.07
N PHE A 73 -19.72 -2.72 4.76
CA PHE A 73 -20.49 -2.16 5.89
C PHE A 73 -21.87 -1.69 5.47
N THR A 74 -21.97 -0.95 4.36
CA THR A 74 -23.26 -0.49 3.82
C THR A 74 -24.14 -1.65 3.39
N LEU A 75 -23.56 -2.67 2.77
CA LEU A 75 -24.30 -3.87 2.34
C LEU A 75 -24.86 -4.65 3.54
N CYS A 76 -24.04 -4.90 4.57
CA CYS A 76 -24.48 -5.59 5.78
C CYS A 76 -25.57 -4.82 6.53
N THR A 77 -25.41 -3.51 6.71
CA THR A 77 -26.42 -2.67 7.39
C THR A 77 -27.72 -2.61 6.62
N GLY A 78 -27.67 -2.51 5.28
CA GLY A 78 -28.86 -2.57 4.43
C GLY A 78 -29.60 -3.91 4.55
N LEU A 79 -28.89 -5.04 4.53
CA LEU A 79 -29.48 -6.37 4.69
C LEU A 79 -30.14 -6.55 6.06
N ILE A 80 -29.48 -6.11 7.13
CA ILE A 80 -30.03 -6.18 8.49
C ILE A 80 -31.31 -5.34 8.60
N GLY A 81 -31.29 -4.11 8.08
CA GLY A 81 -32.47 -3.24 8.06
C GLY A 81 -33.65 -3.84 7.30
N ALA A 82 -33.39 -4.43 6.13
CA ALA A 82 -34.40 -5.11 5.32
C ALA A 82 -35.01 -6.32 6.06
N ALA A 83 -34.16 -7.14 6.70
CA ALA A 83 -34.60 -8.29 7.48
C ALA A 83 -35.49 -7.87 8.68
N ILE A 84 -35.08 -6.85 9.44
CA ILE A 84 -35.88 -6.31 10.56
C ILE A 84 -37.23 -5.78 10.06
N GLY A 85 -37.22 -5.02 8.97
CA GLY A 85 -38.45 -4.52 8.35
C GLY A 85 -39.41 -5.65 7.96
N LEU A 86 -38.89 -6.71 7.34
CA LEU A 86 -39.67 -7.88 6.93
C LEU A 86 -40.25 -8.65 8.13
N VAL A 87 -39.45 -8.88 9.18
CA VAL A 87 -39.92 -9.52 10.43
C VAL A 87 -40.99 -8.66 11.11
N SER A 88 -40.85 -7.34 11.10
CA SER A 88 -41.83 -6.43 11.70
C SER A 88 -43.19 -6.47 11.00
N VAL A 89 -43.22 -6.69 9.68
CA VAL A 89 -44.47 -6.84 8.93
C VAL A 89 -45.10 -8.20 9.19
N LEU A 90 -44.30 -9.28 9.23
CA LEU A 90 -44.79 -10.65 9.42
C LEU A 90 -45.27 -10.96 10.85
N LYS A 91 -44.77 -10.23 11.87
CA LYS A 91 -45.25 -10.35 13.25
C LYS A 91 -46.52 -9.54 13.54
N LYS A 92 -47.04 -8.83 12.56
CA LYS A 92 -48.28 -8.07 12.63
C LYS A 92 -49.39 -8.84 11.90
#